data_AF-A0ABD3IZN5-F1
#
_entry.id   AF-A0ABD3IZN5-F1
#
_cell.length_a   1.000
_cell.length_b   1.000
_cell.length_c   1.000
_cell.angle_alpha   90.00
_cell.angle_beta   90.00
_cell.angle_gamma   90.00
#
_symmetry.space_group_name_H-M   'P 1'
#
loop_
_entity.id
_entity.type
_entity.pdbx_description
1 polymer ?
#
loop_
_entity_poly.entity_id
_entity_poly.type
_entity_poly.pdbx_seq_one_letter_code
_entity_poly.pdbx_strand_id
1 'polypeptide(L)' 'MGSGHFPSEGYRRASYFRHLKFLDDRFIERDPVNLQTFVTKPNCYDLLLNLDPPGTCGVNFYYGGPGFSAQCPI' A
#
# COMPACT_ATOMS: atom_id res chain seq x y z
N MET A 1 5.43 3.30 -11.36
CA MET A 1 4.65 2.17 -10.79
C MET A 1 3.35 2.74 -10.23
N GLY A 2 2.21 2.05 -10.38
CA GLY A 2 0.90 2.60 -9.97
C GLY A 2 0.58 3.88 -10.73
N SER A 3 0.18 4.94 -10.01
CA SER A 3 -0.11 6.27 -10.54
C SER A 3 1.12 7.14 -10.83
N GLY A 4 2.33 6.68 -10.48
CA GLY A 4 3.56 7.48 -10.59
C GLY A 4 3.84 8.40 -9.40
N HIS A 5 2.90 8.51 -8.46
CA HIS A 5 3.02 9.31 -7.23
C HIS A 5 3.51 8.46 -6.05
N PHE A 6 4.20 9.09 -5.10
CA PHE A 6 4.63 8.41 -3.88
C PHE A 6 3.45 8.20 -2.93
N PRO A 7 3.44 7.13 -2.12
CA PRO A 7 2.34 6.82 -1.21
C PRO A 7 2.07 7.92 -0.17
N SER A 8 3.08 8.73 0.17
CA SER A 8 2.96 9.89 1.05
C SER A 8 2.04 10.99 0.50
N GLU A 9 1.80 11.04 -0.81
CA GLU A 9 0.88 12.00 -1.43
C GLU A 9 -0.60 11.63 -1.21
N GLY A 10 -0.88 10.39 -0.82
CA GLY A 10 -2.18 9.95 -0.34
C GLY A 10 -3.32 9.96 -1.37
N TYR A 11 -4.54 10.15 -0.87
CA TYR A 11 -5.77 10.00 -1.64
C TYR A 11 -5.83 10.92 -2.88
N ARG A 12 -6.37 10.37 -3.98
CA ARG A 12 -6.43 10.99 -5.33
C ARG A 12 -5.09 11.20 -6.04
N ARG A 13 -3.95 10.88 -5.41
CA ARG A 13 -2.63 10.96 -6.04
C ARG A 13 -1.97 9.61 -6.12
N ALA A 14 -1.74 8.98 -4.98
CA ALA A 14 -1.13 7.65 -4.89
C ALA A 14 -2.15 6.55 -5.22
N SER A 15 -1.66 5.46 -5.81
CA SER A 15 -2.44 4.23 -5.92
C SER A 15 -2.62 3.59 -4.56
N TYR A 16 -3.77 2.96 -4.33
CA TYR A 16 -4.07 2.36 -3.03
C TYR A 16 -4.98 1.13 -3.15
N PHE A 17 -4.93 0.29 -2.12
CA PHE A 17 -5.93 -0.73 -1.81
C PHE A 17 -6.50 -0.43 -0.43
N ARG A 18 -7.82 -0.56 -0.27
CA ARG A 18 -8.53 -0.35 1.00
C ARG A 18 -9.38 -1.57 1.33
N HIS A 19 -9.74 -1.70 2.61
CA HIS A 19 -10.51 -2.84 3.12
C HIS A 19 -9.85 -4.17 2.74
N LEU A 20 -8.53 -4.28 2.98
CA LEU A 20 -7.81 -5.54 2.79
C LEU A 20 -8.32 -6.59 3.75
N LYS A 21 -8.64 -7.75 3.18
CA LYS A 21 -9.23 -8.88 3.87
C LYS A 21 -8.70 -10.16 3.25
N PHE A 22 -8.72 -11.23 4.01
CA PHE A 22 -8.43 -12.57 3.52
C PHE A 22 -9.54 -13.53 3.98
N LEU A 23 -9.70 -14.62 3.24
CA LEU A 23 -10.59 -15.71 3.65
C LEU A 23 -9.78 -16.73 4.45
N ASP A 24 -10.28 -17.09 5.62
CA ASP A 24 -9.71 -18.19 6.41
C ASP A 24 -10.13 -19.57 5.84
N ASP A 25 -9.67 -20.64 6.49
CA ASP A 25 -9.97 -22.04 6.14
C ASP A 25 -11.48 -22.36 6.16
N ARG A 26 -12.28 -21.52 6.79
CA ARG A 26 -13.74 -21.62 6.89
C ARG A 26 -14.46 -20.69 5.93
N PHE A 27 -13.74 -20.06 4.99
CA PHE A 27 -14.25 -19.05 4.06
C PHE A 27 -14.88 -17.84 4.76
N ILE A 28 -14.40 -17.53 5.97
CA ILE A 28 -14.82 -16.33 6.69
C ILE A 28 -13.85 -15.21 6.38
N GLU A 29 -14.39 -14.03 6.09
CA GLU A 29 -13.60 -12.82 5.86
C GLU A 29 -12.97 -12.33 7.17
N ARG A 30 -11.65 -12.15 7.16
CA ARG A 30 -10.84 -11.71 8.30
C ARG A 30 -9.98 -10.52 7.92
N ASP A 31 -9.78 -9.62 8.88
CA ASP A 31 -8.76 -8.59 8.76
C ASP A 31 -7.36 -9.21 8.85
N PRO A 32 -6.45 -8.89 7.92
CA PRO A 32 -5.07 -9.33 8.01
C PRO A 32 -4.41 -8.75 9.25
N VAL A 33 -3.70 -9.60 9.98
CA VAL A 33 -2.92 -9.26 11.17
C VAL A 33 -1.44 -9.55 10.92
N ASN A 34 -0.55 -8.88 11.66
CA ASN A 34 0.91 -9.06 11.56
C ASN A 34 1.48 -8.83 10.15
N LEU A 35 0.95 -7.83 9.43
CA LEU A 35 1.44 -7.45 8.11
C LEU A 35 2.86 -6.85 8.20
N GLN A 36 3.70 -7.21 7.23
CA GLN A 36 5.01 -6.61 7.03
C GLN A 36 5.09 -5.99 5.65
N THR A 37 5.68 -4.80 5.55
CA THR A 37 5.95 -4.15 4.27
C THR A 37 7.34 -4.54 3.77
N PHE A 38 7.46 -4.76 2.46
CA PHE A 38 8.73 -5.06 1.82
C PHE A 38 8.84 -4.31 0.50
N VAL A 39 9.91 -3.53 0.36
CA VAL A 39 10.18 -2.68 -0.80
C VAL A 39 11.63 -2.90 -1.21
N THR A 40 11.85 -3.34 -2.45
CA THR A 40 13.20 -3.67 -2.95
C THR A 40 14.00 -2.46 -3.44
N LYS A 41 13.33 -1.37 -3.86
CA LYS A 41 13.96 -0.12 -4.30
C LYS A 41 13.23 1.10 -3.71
N PRO A 42 13.42 1.42 -2.41
CA PRO A 42 12.67 2.48 -1.72
C PRO A 42 12.82 3.88 -2.34
N ASN A 43 13.94 4.16 -2.99
CA ASN A 43 14.15 5.44 -3.70
C ASN A 43 13.35 5.57 -5.00
N CYS A 44 12.83 4.46 -5.54
CA CYS A 44 12.13 4.39 -6.82
C CYS A 44 10.62 4.32 -6.68
N TYR A 45 10.19 3.62 -5.64
CA TYR A 45 8.82 3.43 -5.24
C TYR A 45 8.80 3.04 -3.78
N ASP A 46 7.69 3.32 -3.13
CA ASP A 46 7.51 3.01 -1.72
C ASP A 46 6.10 2.48 -1.47
N LEU A 47 5.88 1.97 -0.26
CA LEU A 47 4.61 1.46 0.21
C LEU A 47 4.35 1.92 1.64
N LEU A 48 3.19 2.53 1.86
CA LEU A 48 2.74 2.99 3.16
C LEU A 48 1.53 2.17 3.60
N LEU A 49 1.72 1.32 4.62
CA LEU A 49 0.66 0.54 5.25
C LEU A 49 -0.02 1.36 6.35
N ASN A 50 -1.35 1.38 6.35
CA ASN A 50 -2.17 2.02 7.37
C ASN A 50 -3.16 0.99 7.96
N LEU A 51 -3.34 1.08 9.28
CA LEU A 51 -4.27 0.25 10.05
C LEU A 51 -5.37 1.15 10.61
N ASP A 52 -6.32 1.54 9.76
CA ASP A 52 -7.39 2.43 10.17
C ASP A 52 -8.52 1.66 10.87
N PRO A 53 -9.29 2.32 11.77
CA PRO A 53 -10.43 1.70 12.43
C PRO A 53 -11.47 1.15 11.44
N PRO A 54 -12.17 0.05 11.81
CA PRO A 54 -13.29 -0.48 11.03
C PRO A 54 -14.33 0.61 10.72
N GLY A 55 -14.77 0.71 9.46
CA GLY A 55 -15.75 1.72 9.00
C GLY A 55 -15.17 2.97 8.34
N THR A 56 -13.84 3.15 8.37
CA THR A 56 -13.13 4.15 7.57
C THR A 56 -12.51 3.49 6.33
N CYS A 57 -11.19 3.33 6.28
CA CYS A 57 -10.48 2.65 5.21
C CYS A 57 -10.02 1.23 5.59
N GLY A 58 -10.23 0.81 6.85
CA GLY A 58 -9.79 -0.49 7.37
C GLY A 58 -8.29 -0.70 7.22
N VAL A 59 -7.85 -1.96 7.12
CA VAL A 59 -6.47 -2.24 6.69
C VAL A 59 -6.30 -1.80 5.24
N ASN A 60 -5.37 -0.88 4.99
CA ASN A 60 -5.14 -0.30 3.67
C ASN A 60 -3.67 0.00 3.44
N PHE A 61 -3.25 0.08 2.18
CA PHE A 61 -1.94 0.62 1.86
C PHE A 61 -1.98 1.48 0.62
N TYR A 62 -1.13 2.50 0.63
CA TYR A 62 -0.78 3.27 -0.55
C TYR A 62 0.52 2.73 -1.10
N TYR A 63 0.68 2.75 -2.42
CA TYR A 63 1.90 2.36 -3.08
C TYR A 63 2.12 3.20 -4.32
N GLY A 64 3.39 3.34 -4.70
CA GLY A 64 3.73 4.00 -5.94
C GLY A 64 5.06 4.71 -5.88
N GLY A 65 5.33 5.41 -6.96
CA GLY A 65 6.54 6.17 -7.18
C GLY A 65 6.80 6.32 -8.68
N PRO A 66 7.63 7.29 -9.05
CA PRO A 66 7.88 7.63 -10.43
C PRO A 66 8.51 6.48 -11.22
N GLY A 67 9.14 5.50 -10.53
CA GLY A 67 9.78 4.34 -11.15
C GLY A 67 11.10 4.66 -11.83
N PHE A 68 11.21 5.82 -12.46
CA PHE A 68 12.45 6.41 -12.96
C PHE A 68 12.55 7.86 -12.49
N SER A 69 13.62 8.19 -11.77
CA SER A 69 13.90 9.55 -11.30
C SER A 69 15.41 9.71 -11.10
N ALA A 70 15.91 10.94 -10.94
CA ALA A 70 17.32 11.16 -10.62
C ALA A 70 17.77 10.48 -9.31
N GLN A 71 16.82 10.20 -8.41
CA GLN A 71 17.03 9.49 -7.13
C GLN A 71 16.89 7.97 -7.27
N CYS A 72 16.39 7.51 -8.42
CA CYS A 72 16.21 6.11 -8.78
C CYS A 72 17.03 5.79 -10.05
N PRO A 73 18.35 5.62 -9.91
CA PRO A 73 19.19 5.14 -11.00
C PRO A 73 18.88 3.66 -11.32
N ILE A 74 19.19 3.26 -12.55
CA ILE A 74 18.96 1.90 -13.08
C ILE A 74 19.89 0.90 -12.39
#